data_AF-A0A5C5RBJ1-F1
#
_entry.id   AF-A0A5C5RBJ1-F1
#
_cell.length_a   1.000
_cell.length_b   1.000
_cell.length_c   1.000
_cell.angle_alpha   90.00
_cell.angle_beta   90.00
_cell.angle_gamma   90.00
#
_symmetry.space_group_name_H-M   'P 1'
#
loop_
_entity.id
_entity.type
_entity.pdbx_description
1 polymer ?
#
loop_
_entity_poly.entity_id
_entity_poly.type
_entity_poly.pdbx_seq_one_letter_code
_entity_poly.pdbx_strand_id
1 'polypeptide(L)' 'MATNTLDSTPRVWVGCLHCYNSGRLVGEWFDAVDADEVTLTDVHRGAG' A
#
# COMPACT_ATOMS: atom_id res chain seq x y z
N MET A 1 13.01 29.80 -3.20
CA MET A 1 12.00 28.91 -3.83
C MET A 1 12.34 27.50 -3.40
N ALA A 2 11.39 26.75 -2.84
CA ALA A 2 11.61 25.34 -2.52
C ALA A 2 11.37 24.52 -3.79
N THR A 3 12.32 23.65 -4.13
CA THR A 3 12.19 22.74 -5.27
C THR A 3 11.20 21.65 -4.90
N ASN A 4 10.08 21.56 -5.61
CA ASN A 4 9.10 20.49 -5.45
C ASN A 4 9.59 19.26 -6.19
N THR A 5 10.39 18.42 -5.52
CA THR A 5 10.82 17.14 -6.07
C THR A 5 9.61 16.21 -6.13
N LEU A 6 9.13 15.92 -7.34
CA LEU A 6 8.10 14.91 -7.53
C LEU A 6 8.72 13.53 -7.32
N ASP A 7 8.11 12.74 -6.43
CA ASP A 7 8.47 11.34 -6.28
C ASP A 7 7.92 10.54 -7.47
N SER A 8 8.82 9.99 -8.28
CA SER A 8 8.48 9.18 -9.45
C SER A 8 8.65 7.69 -9.21
N THR A 9 8.80 7.26 -7.95
CA THR A 9 8.90 5.84 -7.59
C THR A 9 7.60 5.13 -7.96
N PRO A 10 7.63 4.06 -8.79
CA PRO A 10 6.44 3.30 -9.09
C PRO A 10 5.89 2.64 -7.81
N ARG A 11 4.58 2.72 -7.61
CA ARG A 11 3.91 2.15 -6.43
C ARG A 11 2.73 1.28 -6.82
N VAL A 12 2.47 0.28 -5.99
CA VAL A 12 1.33 -0.62 -6.12
C VAL A 12 0.46 -0.53 -4.87
N TRP A 13 -0.85 -0.58 -5.06
CA TRP A 13 -1.77 -0.70 -3.94
C TRP A 13 -2.05 -2.17 -3.69
N VAL A 14 -1.70 -2.67 -2.50
CA VAL A 14 -1.91 -4.07 -2.12
C VAL A 14 -2.97 -4.11 -1.02
N GLY A 15 -4.03 -4.89 -1.26
CA GLY A 15 -5.19 -4.96 -0.38
C GLY A 15 -5.53 -6.35 0.12
N CYS A 16 -6.23 -6.41 1.25
CA CYS A 16 -6.75 -7.64 1.81
C CYS A 16 -8.08 -8.01 1.14
N LEU A 17 -8.07 -9.09 0.33
CA LEU A 17 -9.27 -9.56 -0.38
C LEU A 17 -10.43 -9.90 0.58
N HIS A 18 -10.15 -10.49 1.74
CA HIS A 18 -11.18 -10.81 2.72
C HIS A 18 -11.85 -9.55 3.31
N CYS A 19 -11.06 -8.54 3.67
CA CYS A 19 -11.57 -7.27 4.15
C CYS A 19 -12.42 -6.57 3.08
N TYR A 20 -11.94 -6.56 1.83
CA TYR A 20 -12.69 -5.99 0.71
C TYR A 20 -14.05 -6.67 0.54
N ASN A 21 -14.08 -8.01 0.52
CA ASN A 21 -15.32 -8.78 0.45
C ASN A 21 -16.24 -8.57 1.67
N SER A 22 -15.69 -8.11 2.80
CA SER A 22 -16.41 -7.74 4.02
C SER A 22 -16.79 -6.25 4.07
N GLY A 23 -16.66 -5.52 2.98
CA GLY A 23 -17.01 -4.11 2.87
C GLY A 23 -16.01 -3.14 3.51
N ARG A 24 -14.76 -3.58 3.77
CA ARG A 24 -13.70 -2.74 4.33
C ARG A 24 -12.54 -2.60 3.36
N LEU A 25 -12.19 -1.37 3.00
CA LEU A 25 -11.04 -1.10 2.15
C LEU A 25 -9.76 -1.06 3.00
N VAL A 26 -9.17 -2.24 3.20
CA VAL A 26 -7.91 -2.42 3.94
C VAL A 26 -6.78 -2.71 2.95
N GLY A 27 -5.75 -1.87 3.00
CA GLY A 27 -4.54 -1.99 2.19
C GLY A 27 -3.72 -0.70 2.22
N GLU A 28 -2.53 -0.76 1.63
CA GLU A 28 -1.58 0.36 1.63
C GLU A 28 -0.84 0.43 0.29
N TRP A 29 -0.22 1.59 0.03
CA TRP A 29 0.67 1.77 -1.11
C TRP A 29 2.08 1.33 -0.73
N PHE A 30 2.65 0.44 -1.54
CA PHE A 30 4.02 -0.05 -1.40
C PHE A 30 4.83 0.32 -2.63
N ASP A 31 6.14 0.47 -2.46
CA ASP A 31 7.04 0.62 -3.59
C ASP A 31 6.99 -0.66 -4.42
N ALA A 32 6.86 -0.50 -5.74
CA ALA A 32 6.58 -1.63 -6.62
C ALA A 32 7.73 -2.65 -6.65
N VAL A 33 8.96 -2.21 -6.34
CA VAL A 33 10.15 -3.05 -6.32
C VAL A 33 10.18 -4.03 -5.15
N ASP A 34 9.52 -3.71 -4.04
CA ASP A 34 9.48 -4.52 -2.81
C ASP A 34 8.13 -5.23 -2.63
N ALA A 35 7.26 -5.16 -3.64
CA ALA A 35 5.88 -5.64 -3.54
C ALA A 35 5.78 -7.16 -3.30
N ASP A 36 6.78 -7.93 -3.70
CA ASP A 36 6.85 -9.38 -3.48
C ASP A 36 7.19 -9.77 -2.04
N GLU A 37 7.73 -8.84 -1.25
CA GLU A 37 8.03 -9.05 0.18
C GLU A 37 6.90 -8.62 1.11
N VAL A 38 5.85 -7.98 0.58
CA VAL A 38 4.71 -7.47 1.38
C VAL A 38 3.96 -8.60 2.07
N THR A 39 3.86 -8.50 3.40
CA THR A 39 3.13 -9.49 4.22
C THR A 39 1.70 -9.04 4.52
N LEU A 40 0.87 -9.97 5.01
CA LEU A 40 -0.46 -9.63 5.51
C LEU A 40 -0.41 -8.65 6.68
N THR A 41 0.59 -8.75 7.56
CA THR A 41 0.74 -7.78 8.66
C THR A 41 0.96 -6.37 8.11
N ASP A 42 1.73 -6.24 7.02
CA ASP A 42 2.02 -4.96 6.39
C ASP A 42 0.78 -4.34 5.76
N VAL A 43 -0.02 -5.15 5.05
CA VAL A 43 -1.31 -4.75 4.45
C VAL A 43 -2.30 -4.21 5.50
N HIS A 44 -2.17 -4.62 6.77
CA HIS A 44 -3.07 -4.22 7.86
C HIS A 44 -2.48 -3.16 8.81
N ARG A 45 -1.28 -2.61 8.55
CA ARG A 45 -0.62 -1.64 9.46
C ARG A 45 -1.47 -0.42 9.82
N GLY A 46 -2.30 0.05 8.88
CA GLY A 46 -3.22 1.17 9.08
C GLY A 46 -4.67 0.79 9.42
N ALA A 47 -4.98 -0.51 9.55
CA ALA A 47 -6.33 -1.00 9.82
C ALA A 47 -6.53 -1.24 11.33
N GLY A 48 -7.37 -0.41 11.95
CA GLY A 48 -7.79 -0.53 13.35
C GLY A 48 -9.01 -1.43 13.55
#